data_AF-A0A7J4ZYH4-F1
#
_entry.id   AF-A0A7J4ZYH4-F1
#
_cell.length_a   1.000
_cell.length_b   1.000
_cell.length_c   1.000
_cell.angle_alpha   90.00
_cell.angle_beta   90.00
_cell.angle_gamma   90.00
#
_symmetry.space_group_name_H-M   'P 1'
#
loop_
_entity.id
_entity.type
_entity.pdbx_description
1 polymer ?
#
loop_
_entity_poly.entity_id
_entity_poly.type
_entity_poly.pdbx_seq_one_letter_code
_entity_poly.pdbx_strand_id
1 'polypeptide(L)'
;MRGPVVVVGDTLLDRDVEGVVNRLCPDSPVPVLDETAHVDRPGGAGLAAVFAAAQGAEVVLVTALADDAGGARLASLLTDAGVQVYPLGLRGGTPEKVRLRARGRVLLRHDRGGAAGTPGEPSEAALRVIARASAVLVSDYGRGVARQPALRAALAATRAPVLWDPHPRGPAAVPGVHLVTPNESEVRELVTVAPGATRLATAARGAQGLRQRWRAGAVAVTLGGDGALLCHAGATPMVVPAPAVAEGDTCGAGDRFAATASLALAQGALVSEAVQEAVAEASAYVAGGGVATALPRAARPLPPAVSGPGGERVGVAAAAGVVSAVRASGGTVVATGGCFDLLHAGHVATLQAARQLGDCLVVCLNSDASVSGLKGPDRPVIPQGDRARLLAALSCVDAVMIFDEATPNAALSWLRPDVWVKGGDYAGDGGEPALPEAEVLRRWGGNAVVVPYLDGRSTTGLIAAARSTGTAVPLVGPPLTDTVPPAGPAPGGAPARPGGEPERARAGLAGPTTAEGTR
;
A
#
# COMPACT_ATOMS: atom_id res chain seq x y z
N MET A 1 2.71 29.43 -10.55
CA MET A 1 2.76 30.46 -9.48
C MET A 1 3.69 29.94 -8.38
N ARG A 2 4.49 30.81 -7.73
CA ARG A 2 5.38 30.40 -6.62
C ARG A 2 4.64 30.62 -5.29
N GLY A 3 4.03 29.58 -4.75
CA GLY A 3 3.32 29.60 -3.47
C GLY A 3 2.98 28.17 -3.01
N PRO A 4 2.70 27.95 -1.71
CA PRO A 4 2.40 26.62 -1.20
C PRO A 4 1.03 26.12 -1.69
N VAL A 5 0.84 24.81 -1.67
CA VAL A 5 -0.50 24.22 -1.73
C VAL A 5 -1.13 24.37 -0.34
N VAL A 6 -2.28 25.05 -0.28
CA VAL A 6 -2.98 25.28 0.99
C VAL A 6 -4.13 24.29 1.10
N VAL A 7 -4.10 23.45 2.12
CA VAL A 7 -5.24 22.61 2.50
C VAL A 7 -6.03 23.33 3.58
N VAL A 8 -7.35 23.41 3.44
CA VAL A 8 -8.28 24.00 4.41
C VAL A 8 -9.32 22.95 4.74
N GLY A 9 -9.45 22.54 6.00
CA GLY A 9 -10.42 21.49 6.28
C GLY A 9 -10.40 20.94 7.68
N ASP A 10 -11.22 19.91 7.86
CA ASP A 10 -11.40 19.25 9.15
C ASP A 10 -10.35 18.14 9.34
N THR A 11 -9.55 18.22 10.40
CA THR A 11 -8.64 17.14 10.80
C THR A 11 -9.27 16.22 11.83
N LEU A 12 -8.96 14.92 11.75
CA LEU A 12 -9.26 13.93 12.77
C LEU A 12 -8.05 13.03 13.05
N LEU A 13 -7.98 12.46 14.24
CA LEU A 13 -6.95 11.49 14.61
C LEU A 13 -7.44 10.08 14.32
N ASP A 14 -6.86 9.45 13.31
CA ASP A 14 -7.07 8.03 13.03
C ASP A 14 -6.10 7.23 13.91
N ARG A 15 -6.63 6.29 14.71
CA ARG A 15 -5.83 5.40 15.56
C ARG A 15 -6.17 3.95 15.25
N ASP A 16 -5.19 3.17 14.81
CA ASP A 16 -5.34 1.73 14.69
C ASP A 16 -4.65 1.05 15.87
N VAL A 17 -5.41 0.31 16.66
CA VAL A 17 -4.90 -0.46 17.80
C VAL A 17 -4.87 -1.93 17.40
N GLU A 18 -3.68 -2.56 17.42
CA GLU A 18 -3.52 -3.99 17.22
C GLU A 18 -3.40 -4.69 18.58
N GLY A 19 -4.18 -5.74 18.77
CA GLY A 19 -4.18 -6.52 19.99
C GLY A 19 -4.48 -7.99 19.77
N VAL A 20 -4.44 -8.74 20.87
CA VAL A 20 -4.78 -10.16 20.88
C VAL A 20 -6.06 -10.36 21.66
N VAL A 21 -6.92 -11.25 21.16
CA VAL A 21 -8.17 -11.64 21.82
C VAL A 21 -8.05 -13.11 22.20
N ASN A 22 -7.79 -13.37 23.48
CA ASN A 22 -7.60 -14.73 24.02
C ASN A 22 -8.67 -15.13 25.05
N ARG A 23 -9.51 -14.19 25.50
CA ARG A 23 -10.53 -14.43 26.52
C ARG A 23 -11.79 -13.61 26.28
N LEU A 24 -12.89 -14.07 26.88
CA LEU A 24 -14.11 -13.29 27.05
C LEU A 24 -14.08 -12.58 28.41
N CYS A 25 -14.82 -11.49 28.52
CA CYS A 25 -15.00 -10.79 29.78
C CYS A 25 -15.79 -11.69 30.76
N PRO A 26 -15.40 -11.79 32.05
CA PRO A 26 -16.12 -12.61 33.03
C PRO A 26 -17.55 -12.13 33.28
N ASP A 27 -17.76 -10.81 33.19
CA ASP A 27 -19.02 -10.15 33.56
C ASP A 27 -19.97 -9.92 32.36
N SER A 28 -19.51 -10.17 31.13
CA SER A 28 -20.30 -9.99 29.91
C SER A 28 -19.72 -10.82 28.76
N PRO A 29 -20.53 -11.44 27.88
CA PRO A 29 -20.04 -12.30 26.79
C PRO A 29 -19.45 -11.49 25.62
N VAL A 30 -18.50 -10.60 25.92
CA VAL A 30 -17.80 -9.75 24.96
C VAL A 30 -16.30 -10.11 24.92
N PRO A 31 -15.64 -10.03 23.76
CA PRO A 31 -14.20 -10.24 23.66
C PRO A 31 -13.39 -9.23 24.46
N VAL A 32 -12.31 -9.67 25.10
CA VAL A 32 -11.30 -8.77 25.68
C VAL A 32 -10.12 -8.68 24.72
N LEU A 33 -9.80 -7.46 24.29
CA LEU A 33 -8.63 -7.17 23.47
C LEU A 33 -7.51 -6.63 24.35
N ASP A 34 -6.40 -7.37 24.43
CA ASP A 34 -5.17 -6.88 25.04
C ASP A 34 -4.37 -6.13 23.96
N GLU A 35 -4.22 -4.82 24.14
CA GLU A 35 -3.46 -3.97 23.21
C GLU A 35 -1.98 -4.36 23.21
N THR A 36 -1.42 -4.56 22.01
CA THR A 36 0.00 -4.88 21.79
C THR A 36 0.75 -3.77 21.07
N ALA A 37 0.06 -3.00 20.24
CA ALA A 37 0.61 -1.85 19.55
C ALA A 37 -0.52 -0.91 19.11
N HIS A 38 -0.20 0.34 18.81
CA HIS A 38 -1.08 1.22 18.07
C HIS A 38 -0.29 2.09 17.08
N VAL A 39 -0.99 2.57 16.05
CA VAL A 39 -0.48 3.53 15.07
C VAL A 39 -1.46 4.68 14.97
N ASP A 40 -0.96 5.88 15.25
CA ASP A 40 -1.68 7.13 15.08
C ASP A 40 -1.32 7.78 13.74
N ARG A 41 -2.31 8.37 13.08
CA ARG A 41 -2.14 9.09 11.83
C ARG A 41 -3.12 10.25 11.68
N PRO A 42 -2.74 11.33 10.98
CA PRO A 42 -3.69 12.35 10.57
C PRO A 42 -4.74 11.73 9.64
N GLY A 43 -5.99 12.09 9.85
CA GLY A 43 -7.13 11.77 9.01
C GLY A 43 -7.80 13.05 8.47
N GLY A 44 -8.62 12.86 7.45
CA GLY A 44 -9.32 13.93 6.75
C GLY A 44 -8.37 14.92 6.10
N ALA A 45 -8.61 16.23 6.29
CA ALA A 45 -7.76 17.27 5.71
C ALA A 45 -6.28 17.11 6.06
N GLY A 46 -5.98 16.52 7.22
CA GLY A 46 -4.62 16.19 7.64
C GLY A 46 -3.99 15.11 6.76
N LEU A 47 -4.75 14.07 6.40
CA LEU A 47 -4.28 13.01 5.51
C LEU A 47 -4.01 13.55 4.11
N ALA A 48 -4.94 14.35 3.57
CA ALA A 48 -4.77 15.00 2.27
C ALA A 48 -3.52 15.91 2.24
N ALA A 49 -3.27 16.67 3.31
CA ALA A 49 -2.06 17.49 3.44
C ALA A 49 -0.78 16.66 3.47
N VAL A 50 -0.76 15.55 4.20
CA VAL A 50 0.39 14.64 4.24
C VAL A 50 0.64 14.00 2.86
N PHE A 51 -0.40 13.60 2.13
CA PHE A 51 -0.23 13.09 0.78
C PHE A 51 0.32 14.13 -0.19
N ALA A 52 -0.10 15.39 -0.07
CA ALA A 52 0.46 16.45 -0.88
C ALA A 52 1.94 16.71 -0.54
N ALA A 53 2.30 16.70 0.75
CA ALA A 53 3.67 16.91 1.21
C ALA A 53 4.60 15.76 0.77
N ALA A 54 4.11 14.51 0.81
CA ALA A 54 4.84 13.33 0.36
C ALA A 54 5.19 13.36 -1.14
N GLN A 55 4.49 14.16 -1.95
CA GLN A 55 4.80 14.40 -3.36
C GLN A 55 5.78 15.56 -3.56
N GLY A 56 6.42 16.06 -2.49
CA GLY A 56 7.46 17.09 -2.54
C GLY A 56 6.94 18.53 -2.59
N ALA A 57 5.64 18.74 -2.39
CA ALA A 57 5.07 20.09 -2.35
C ALA A 57 5.31 20.79 -1.02
N GLU A 58 5.47 22.11 -1.07
CA GLU A 58 5.35 22.95 0.12
C GLU A 58 3.86 23.02 0.50
N VAL A 59 3.50 22.42 1.63
CA VAL A 59 2.10 22.29 2.06
C VAL A 59 1.84 23.06 3.34
N VAL A 60 0.76 23.84 3.31
CA VAL A 60 0.22 24.54 4.45
C VAL A 60 -1.17 24.00 4.77
N LEU A 61 -1.44 23.67 6.02
CA LEU A 61 -2.75 23.20 6.48
C LEU A 61 -3.39 24.23 7.43
N VAL A 62 -4.56 24.72 7.05
CA VAL A 62 -5.44 25.55 7.87
C VAL A 62 -6.57 24.67 8.41
N THR A 63 -6.53 24.34 9.69
CA THR A 63 -7.46 23.37 10.32
C THR A 63 -7.81 23.79 11.76
N ALA A 64 -8.89 23.26 12.31
CA ALA A 64 -9.23 23.43 13.71
C ALA A 64 -8.60 22.31 14.58
N LEU A 65 -7.89 22.69 15.64
CA LEU A 65 -7.30 21.78 16.63
C LEU A 65 -7.86 22.09 18.02
N ALA A 66 -8.23 21.04 18.76
CA ALA A 66 -8.63 21.19 20.16
C ALA A 66 -7.39 21.24 21.07
N ASP A 67 -7.53 21.88 22.22
CA ASP A 67 -6.51 21.93 23.25
C ASP A 67 -6.58 20.68 24.13
N ASP A 68 -6.27 19.53 23.53
CA ASP A 68 -6.25 18.21 24.18
C ASP A 68 -5.12 17.32 23.64
N ALA A 69 -4.97 16.12 24.22
CA ALA A 69 -3.92 15.18 23.84
C ALA A 69 -4.02 14.74 22.37
N GLY A 70 -5.23 14.60 21.84
CA GLY A 70 -5.46 14.27 20.43
C GLY A 70 -5.00 15.39 19.50
N GLY A 71 -5.30 16.64 19.85
CA GLY A 71 -4.92 17.83 19.09
C GLY A 71 -3.42 18.05 19.09
N ALA A 72 -2.77 17.88 20.25
CA ALA A 72 -1.32 17.90 20.36
C ALA A 72 -0.66 16.79 19.52
N ARG A 73 -1.24 15.58 19.53
CA ARG A 73 -0.75 14.46 18.71
C ARG A 73 -0.88 14.73 17.22
N LEU A 74 -2.01 15.28 16.76
CA LEU A 74 -2.21 15.70 15.38
C LEU A 74 -1.18 16.74 14.95
N ALA A 75 -0.95 17.77 15.76
CA ALA A 75 0.04 18.81 15.46
C ALA A 75 1.45 18.24 15.29
N SER A 76 1.86 17.32 16.16
CA SER A 76 3.14 16.60 16.03
C SER A 76 3.21 15.79 14.75
N LEU A 77 2.21 14.95 14.47
CA LEU A 77 2.20 14.10 13.26
C LEU A 77 2.25 14.91 11.96
N LEU A 78 1.56 16.04 11.92
CA LEU A 78 1.57 16.95 10.76
C LEU A 78 2.93 17.64 10.59
N THR A 79 3.53 18.09 11.69
CA THR A 79 4.87 18.72 11.68
C THR A 79 5.93 17.71 11.24
N ASP A 80 5.88 16.47 11.74
CA ASP A 80 6.81 15.40 11.37
C ASP A 80 6.68 15.03 9.88
N ALA A 81 5.50 15.21 9.30
CA ALA A 81 5.24 15.02 7.88
C ALA A 81 5.64 16.23 7.00
N GLY A 82 6.23 17.28 7.59
CA GLY A 82 6.64 18.49 6.87
C GLY A 82 5.50 19.43 6.50
N VAL A 83 4.32 19.29 7.11
CA VAL A 83 3.16 20.15 6.87
C VAL A 83 3.21 21.35 7.82
N GLN A 84 3.17 22.57 7.28
CA GLN A 84 3.06 23.77 8.09
C GLN A 84 1.61 23.99 8.54
N VAL A 85 1.35 24.02 9.85
CA VAL A 85 -0.02 24.12 10.39
C VAL A 85 -0.35 25.53 10.85
N TYR A 86 -1.50 26.05 10.43
CA TYR A 86 -2.15 27.24 10.97
C TYR A 86 -3.44 26.83 11.70
N PRO A 87 -3.39 26.65 13.03
CA PRO A 87 -4.52 26.15 13.78
C PRO A 87 -5.58 27.24 14.03
N LEU A 88 -6.85 26.85 13.93
CA LEU A 88 -7.98 27.52 14.53
C LEU A 88 -8.27 26.84 15.86
N GLY A 89 -8.60 27.59 16.91
CA GLY A 89 -9.01 26.98 18.18
C GLY A 89 -10.32 26.20 18.00
N LEU A 90 -10.36 24.92 18.40
CA LEU A 90 -11.58 24.11 18.36
C LEU A 90 -12.19 23.99 19.76
N ARG A 91 -13.44 24.42 19.93
CA ARG A 91 -14.20 24.11 21.15
C ARG A 91 -14.74 22.68 21.10
N GLY A 92 -14.45 21.89 22.11
CA GLY A 92 -14.81 20.46 22.17
C GLY A 92 -13.57 19.57 22.23
N GLY A 93 -13.72 18.30 21.89
CA GLY A 93 -12.60 17.36 21.82
C GLY A 93 -12.14 17.13 20.38
N THR A 94 -10.87 16.75 20.24
CA THR A 94 -10.34 16.27 18.96
C THR A 94 -11.13 15.05 18.51
N PRO A 95 -11.63 15.03 17.26
CA PRO A 95 -12.30 13.85 16.74
C PRO A 95 -11.29 12.74 16.51
N GLU A 96 -11.54 11.59 17.13
CA GLU A 96 -10.71 10.40 16.95
C GLU A 96 -11.54 9.26 16.37
N LYS A 97 -10.94 8.53 15.43
CA LYS A 97 -11.50 7.30 14.86
C LYS A 97 -10.57 6.15 15.22
N VAL A 98 -10.93 5.44 16.29
CA VAL A 98 -10.13 4.34 16.84
C VAL A 98 -10.63 3.01 16.27
N ARG A 99 -9.75 2.25 15.63
CA ARG A 99 -10.04 0.91 15.07
C ARG A 99 -9.32 -0.12 15.92
N LEU A 100 -10.06 -0.94 16.65
CA LEU A 100 -9.51 -2.06 17.41
C LEU A 100 -9.41 -3.28 16.50
N ARG A 101 -8.21 -3.85 16.38
CA ARG A 101 -7.87 -4.90 15.43
C ARG A 101 -7.22 -6.09 16.12
N ALA A 102 -7.50 -7.28 15.63
CA ALA A 102 -6.79 -8.50 16.00
C ALA A 102 -6.53 -9.36 14.78
N ARG A 103 -5.28 -9.83 14.64
CA ARG A 103 -4.83 -10.63 13.49
C ARG A 103 -5.16 -9.94 12.16
N GLY A 104 -4.96 -8.61 12.12
CA GLY A 104 -5.22 -7.77 10.94
C GLY A 104 -6.70 -7.48 10.65
N ARG A 105 -7.66 -8.05 11.38
CA ARG A 105 -9.11 -7.79 11.20
C ARG A 105 -9.62 -6.74 12.17
N VAL A 106 -10.42 -5.80 11.69
CA VAL A 106 -11.10 -4.81 12.55
C VAL A 106 -12.22 -5.52 13.32
N LEU A 107 -12.17 -5.45 14.65
CA LEU A 107 -13.19 -5.99 15.54
C LEU A 107 -14.24 -4.94 15.93
N LEU A 108 -13.77 -3.73 16.22
CA LEU A 108 -14.62 -2.63 16.68
C LEU A 108 -14.06 -1.30 16.17
N ARG A 109 -14.97 -0.38 15.84
CA ARG A 109 -14.64 1.03 15.68
C ARG A 109 -15.22 1.84 16.83
N HIS A 110 -14.39 2.64 17.47
CA HIS A 110 -14.77 3.56 18.53
C HIS A 110 -14.46 4.99 18.09
N ASP A 111 -15.51 5.80 17.94
CA ASP A 111 -15.40 7.20 17.54
C ASP A 111 -15.44 8.08 18.82
N ARG A 112 -14.43 8.93 19.02
CA ARG A 112 -14.32 9.91 20.13
C ARG A 112 -14.40 11.35 19.62
N GLY A 113 -14.56 12.30 20.55
CA GLY A 113 -14.59 13.74 20.25
C GLY A 113 -15.98 14.30 19.95
N GLY A 114 -17.04 13.50 20.08
CA GLY A 114 -18.43 13.96 20.07
C GLY A 114 -18.86 14.68 18.78
N ALA A 115 -19.88 15.54 18.91
CA ALA A 115 -20.41 16.34 17.81
C ALA A 115 -19.38 17.34 17.26
N ALA A 116 -19.64 17.88 16.06
CA ALA A 116 -18.80 18.91 15.45
C ALA A 116 -18.67 20.13 16.39
N GLY A 117 -17.43 20.43 16.79
CA GLY A 117 -17.11 21.65 17.52
C GLY A 117 -17.24 22.88 16.62
N THR A 118 -17.25 24.08 17.22
CA THR A 118 -17.20 25.33 16.45
C THR A 118 -15.75 25.78 16.33
N PRO A 119 -15.18 25.86 15.11
CA PRO A 119 -13.87 26.46 14.88
C PRO A 119 -13.85 27.93 15.28
N GLY A 120 -12.73 28.38 15.84
CA GLY A 120 -12.47 29.78 16.15
C GLY A 120 -12.18 30.64 14.92
N GLU A 121 -11.70 31.86 15.14
CA GLU A 121 -11.29 32.75 14.05
C GLU A 121 -9.90 32.35 13.51
N PRO A 122 -9.70 32.37 12.18
CA PRO A 122 -8.38 32.18 11.60
C PRO A 122 -7.48 33.38 11.88
N SER A 123 -6.18 33.13 12.08
CA SER A 123 -5.20 34.21 12.17
C SER A 123 -5.06 34.95 10.84
N GLU A 124 -4.61 36.20 10.89
CA GLU A 124 -4.31 36.94 9.65
C GLU A 124 -3.25 36.24 8.78
N ALA A 125 -2.32 35.52 9.41
CA ALA A 125 -1.31 34.76 8.68
C ALA A 125 -1.94 33.62 7.87
N ALA A 126 -2.94 32.94 8.42
CA ALA A 126 -3.72 31.92 7.71
C ALA A 126 -4.51 32.53 6.52
N LEU A 127 -5.08 33.73 6.69
CA LEU A 127 -5.76 34.41 5.58
C LEU A 127 -4.78 34.85 4.48
N ARG A 128 -3.61 35.36 4.87
CA ARG A 128 -2.55 35.76 3.93
C ARG A 128 -1.99 34.58 3.13
N VAL A 129 -1.85 33.40 3.74
CA VAL A 129 -1.31 32.23 3.03
C VAL A 129 -2.31 31.69 2.00
N ILE A 130 -3.62 31.68 2.31
CA ILE A 130 -4.68 31.35 1.33
C ILE A 130 -4.64 32.28 0.12
N ALA A 131 -4.44 33.58 0.34
CA ALA A 131 -4.37 34.57 -0.74
C ALA A 131 -3.14 34.42 -1.66
N ARG A 132 -2.08 33.75 -1.17
CA ARG A 132 -0.80 33.53 -1.90
C ARG A 132 -0.61 32.08 -2.35
N ALA A 133 -1.62 31.23 -2.16
CA ALA A 133 -1.55 29.81 -2.50
C ALA A 133 -1.30 29.60 -4.00
N SER A 134 -0.61 28.51 -4.35
CA SER A 134 -0.54 28.05 -5.75
C SER A 134 -1.78 27.25 -6.14
N ALA A 135 -2.39 26.53 -5.19
CA ALA A 135 -3.71 25.93 -5.25
C ALA A 135 -4.29 25.81 -3.84
N VAL A 136 -5.61 25.74 -3.73
CA VAL A 136 -6.30 25.51 -2.45
C VAL A 136 -7.14 24.24 -2.53
N LEU A 137 -6.91 23.31 -1.61
CA LEU A 137 -7.73 22.14 -1.39
C LEU A 137 -8.63 22.38 -0.17
N VAL A 138 -9.94 22.43 -0.37
CA VAL A 138 -10.91 22.39 0.73
C VAL A 138 -11.31 20.95 0.97
N SER A 139 -10.94 20.38 2.12
CA SER A 139 -11.24 19.00 2.50
C SER A 139 -12.23 18.99 3.66
N ASP A 140 -13.52 18.89 3.32
CA ASP A 140 -14.63 19.02 4.26
C ASP A 140 -15.05 17.65 4.79
N TYR A 141 -15.14 17.48 6.11
CA TYR A 141 -15.67 16.27 6.76
C TYR A 141 -16.95 16.56 7.55
N GLY A 142 -17.55 17.72 7.32
CA GLY A 142 -18.76 18.17 8.00
C GLY A 142 -18.52 18.49 9.48
N ARG A 143 -17.30 18.89 9.86
CA ARG A 143 -16.98 19.30 11.25
C ARG A 143 -16.79 20.79 11.46
N GLY A 144 -16.97 21.59 10.41
CA GLY A 144 -17.27 23.01 10.52
C GLY A 144 -16.18 23.96 10.04
N VAL A 145 -14.95 23.50 9.77
CA VAL A 145 -13.88 24.38 9.26
C VAL A 145 -14.29 25.05 7.95
N ALA A 146 -14.88 24.29 7.02
CA ALA A 146 -15.39 24.82 5.76
C ALA A 146 -16.57 25.80 5.90
N ARG A 147 -17.21 25.87 7.08
CA ARG A 147 -18.30 26.82 7.41
C ARG A 147 -17.78 28.14 7.96
N GLN A 148 -16.52 28.22 8.37
CA GLN A 148 -15.96 29.40 9.04
C GLN A 148 -16.02 30.63 8.10
N PRO A 149 -16.70 31.74 8.50
CA PRO A 149 -17.01 32.84 7.59
C PRO A 149 -15.78 33.53 6.96
N ALA A 150 -14.73 33.80 7.74
CA ALA A 150 -13.52 34.44 7.26
C ALA A 150 -12.73 33.56 6.28
N LEU A 151 -12.66 32.25 6.52
CA LEU A 151 -12.08 31.29 5.57
C LEU A 151 -12.87 31.27 4.26
N ARG A 152 -14.21 31.24 4.34
CA ARG A 152 -15.06 31.28 3.13
C ARG A 152 -14.88 32.56 2.33
N ALA A 153 -14.75 33.70 3.01
CA ALA A 153 -14.46 34.97 2.34
C ALA A 153 -13.09 34.96 1.65
N ALA A 154 -12.05 34.41 2.29
CA ALA A 154 -10.74 34.27 1.69
C ALA A 154 -10.73 33.30 0.49
N LEU A 155 -11.45 32.17 0.59
CA LEU A 155 -11.60 31.20 -0.50
C LEU A 155 -12.36 31.78 -1.69
N ALA A 156 -13.34 32.65 -1.48
CA ALA A 156 -14.04 33.34 -2.56
C ALA A 156 -13.21 34.45 -3.23
N ALA A 157 -12.23 35.01 -2.50
CA ALA A 157 -11.40 36.11 -2.98
C ALA A 157 -10.06 35.65 -3.61
N THR A 158 -9.64 34.40 -3.39
CA THR A 158 -8.37 33.90 -3.93
C THR A 158 -8.40 33.77 -5.45
N ARG A 159 -7.23 33.98 -6.08
CA ARG A 159 -7.01 33.75 -7.52
C ARG A 159 -6.45 32.36 -7.82
N ALA A 160 -6.06 31.63 -6.78
CA ALA A 160 -5.57 30.27 -6.93
C ALA A 160 -6.70 29.33 -7.39
N PRO A 161 -6.40 28.27 -8.14
CA PRO A 161 -7.37 27.20 -8.38
C PRO A 161 -7.81 26.60 -7.05
N VAL A 162 -9.13 26.48 -6.85
CA VAL A 162 -9.73 25.90 -5.65
C VAL A 162 -10.39 24.57 -6.01
N LEU A 163 -9.93 23.50 -5.37
CA LEU A 163 -10.58 22.20 -5.34
C LEU A 163 -11.42 22.09 -4.07
N TRP A 164 -12.65 21.59 -4.18
CA TRP A 164 -13.54 21.38 -3.05
C TRP A 164 -13.97 19.92 -2.96
N ASP A 165 -13.51 19.22 -1.93
CA ASP A 165 -13.94 17.86 -1.59
C ASP A 165 -15.10 17.95 -0.57
N PRO A 166 -16.35 17.74 -0.99
CA PRO A 166 -17.52 18.06 -0.19
C PRO A 166 -17.93 16.92 0.75
N HIS A 167 -18.61 17.27 1.84
CA HIS A 167 -19.30 16.29 2.68
C HIS A 167 -20.82 16.60 2.77
N PRO A 168 -21.73 15.62 2.89
CA PRO A 168 -23.18 15.86 2.96
C PRO A 168 -23.61 16.74 4.14
N ARG A 169 -22.92 16.60 5.28
CA ARG A 169 -23.06 17.48 6.46
C ARG A 169 -22.28 18.82 6.36
N GLY A 170 -21.60 19.04 5.24
CA GLY A 170 -20.81 20.22 4.93
C GLY A 170 -21.63 21.43 4.44
N PRO A 171 -21.04 22.63 4.33
CA PRO A 171 -21.65 23.71 3.59
C PRO A 171 -21.54 23.49 2.08
N ALA A 172 -22.35 24.23 1.31
CA ALA A 172 -22.11 24.34 -0.12
C ALA A 172 -20.71 24.92 -0.41
N ALA A 173 -20.09 24.44 -1.49
CA ALA A 173 -18.85 25.02 -2.00
C ALA A 173 -19.03 26.52 -2.30
N VAL A 174 -17.96 27.29 -2.15
CA VAL A 174 -17.97 28.70 -2.56
C VAL A 174 -18.12 28.81 -4.09
N PRO A 175 -18.81 29.83 -4.63
CA PRO A 175 -18.89 30.01 -6.08
C PRO A 175 -17.50 30.16 -6.72
N GLY A 176 -17.32 29.64 -7.93
CA GLY A 176 -16.08 29.80 -8.69
C GLY A 176 -14.97 28.79 -8.36
N VAL A 177 -15.25 27.77 -7.53
CA VAL A 177 -14.33 26.63 -7.36
C VAL A 177 -14.07 25.96 -8.72
N HIS A 178 -12.82 25.57 -8.96
CA HIS A 178 -12.39 25.01 -10.23
C HIS A 178 -12.88 23.57 -10.39
N LEU A 179 -12.80 22.80 -9.31
CA LEU A 179 -13.19 21.40 -9.28
C LEU A 179 -13.86 21.05 -7.96
N VAL A 180 -14.92 20.24 -8.02
CA VAL A 180 -15.56 19.61 -6.86
C VAL A 180 -15.48 18.10 -7.01
N THR A 181 -15.16 17.37 -5.94
CA THR A 181 -14.79 15.94 -6.03
C THR A 181 -15.65 14.97 -5.21
N PRO A 182 -17.00 15.04 -5.25
CA PRO A 182 -17.81 14.13 -4.45
C PRO A 182 -17.61 12.67 -4.89
N ASN A 183 -17.75 11.74 -3.95
CA ASN A 183 -17.94 10.34 -4.31
C ASN A 183 -19.42 10.03 -4.65
N GLU A 184 -19.67 8.86 -5.23
CA GLU A 184 -21.01 8.44 -5.61
C GLU A 184 -22.04 8.49 -4.47
N SER A 185 -21.65 8.08 -3.26
CA SER A 185 -22.55 8.10 -2.10
C SER A 185 -22.90 9.53 -1.70
N GLU A 186 -21.92 10.43 -1.71
CA GLU A 186 -22.14 11.84 -1.42
C GLU A 186 -23.04 12.50 -2.45
N VAL A 187 -22.89 12.17 -3.74
CA VAL A 187 -23.80 12.64 -4.79
C VAL A 187 -25.24 12.24 -4.47
N ARG A 188 -25.48 10.98 -4.06
CA ARG A 188 -26.83 10.51 -3.71
C ARG A 188 -27.44 11.25 -2.51
N GLU A 189 -26.62 11.70 -1.59
CA GLU A 189 -27.08 12.48 -0.42
C GLU A 189 -27.26 13.98 -0.74
N LEU A 190 -26.44 14.52 -1.64
CA LEU A 190 -26.42 15.95 -1.97
C LEU A 190 -27.44 16.35 -3.05
N VAL A 191 -27.89 15.41 -3.88
CA VAL A 191 -28.88 15.65 -4.94
C VAL A 191 -30.06 14.69 -4.88
N THR A 192 -31.22 15.14 -5.34
CA THR A 192 -32.39 14.28 -5.49
C THR A 192 -32.19 13.36 -6.70
N VAL A 193 -32.17 12.05 -6.47
CA VAL A 193 -32.02 11.03 -7.51
C VAL A 193 -33.41 10.55 -7.96
N ALA A 194 -33.64 10.51 -9.27
CA ALA A 194 -34.87 9.92 -9.82
C ALA A 194 -34.90 8.40 -9.56
N PRO A 195 -36.04 7.83 -9.14
CA PRO A 195 -36.16 6.38 -8.95
C PRO A 195 -35.80 5.59 -10.21
N GLY A 196 -35.08 4.47 -10.06
CA GLY A 196 -34.73 3.57 -11.17
C GLY A 196 -33.60 4.06 -12.11
N ALA A 197 -32.94 5.18 -11.80
CA ALA A 197 -31.79 5.66 -12.57
C ALA A 197 -30.58 4.72 -12.48
N THR A 198 -29.86 4.54 -13.60
CA THR A 198 -28.57 3.84 -13.58
C THR A 198 -27.54 4.62 -12.75
N ARG A 199 -26.52 3.91 -12.28
CA ARG A 199 -25.38 4.50 -11.54
C ARG A 199 -24.73 5.66 -12.30
N LEU A 200 -24.39 5.45 -13.57
CA LEU A 200 -23.78 6.47 -14.42
C LEU A 200 -24.72 7.67 -14.66
N ALA A 201 -26.00 7.42 -14.90
CA ALA A 201 -26.99 8.49 -15.08
C ALA A 201 -27.24 9.29 -13.80
N THR A 202 -27.07 8.66 -12.64
CA THR A 202 -27.14 9.33 -11.33
C THR A 202 -25.91 10.21 -11.13
N ALA A 203 -24.71 9.67 -11.37
CA ALA A 203 -23.46 10.41 -11.27
C ALA A 203 -23.45 11.62 -12.22
N ALA A 204 -23.80 11.44 -13.50
CA ALA A 204 -23.80 12.52 -14.49
C ALA A 204 -24.79 13.64 -14.15
N ARG A 205 -26.04 13.29 -13.81
CA ARG A 205 -27.06 14.29 -13.44
C ARG A 205 -26.73 14.98 -12.12
N GLY A 206 -26.26 14.22 -11.14
CA GLY A 206 -25.84 14.77 -9.85
C GLY A 206 -24.66 15.73 -10.00
N ALA A 207 -23.64 15.35 -10.76
CA ALA A 207 -22.51 16.22 -11.07
C ALA A 207 -22.93 17.51 -11.75
N GLN A 208 -23.81 17.44 -12.75
CA GLN A 208 -24.30 18.63 -13.44
C GLN A 208 -25.16 19.52 -12.53
N GLY A 209 -26.01 18.92 -11.69
CA GLY A 209 -26.81 19.63 -10.70
C GLY A 209 -25.95 20.36 -9.66
N LEU A 210 -24.93 19.68 -9.12
CA LEU A 210 -23.97 20.28 -8.18
C LEU A 210 -23.17 21.40 -8.84
N ARG A 211 -22.72 21.20 -10.08
CA ARG A 211 -21.98 22.22 -10.85
C ARG A 211 -22.79 23.51 -10.98
N GLN A 212 -24.07 23.39 -11.37
CA GLN A 212 -24.97 24.54 -11.50
C GLN A 212 -25.29 25.18 -10.15
N ARG A 213 -25.63 24.37 -9.14
CA ARG A 213 -26.00 24.83 -7.80
C ARG A 213 -24.86 25.58 -7.12
N TRP A 214 -23.63 25.10 -7.26
CA TRP A 214 -22.45 25.66 -6.60
C TRP A 214 -21.64 26.58 -7.50
N ARG A 215 -22.08 26.78 -8.76
CA ARG A 215 -21.35 27.57 -9.77
C ARG A 215 -19.89 27.15 -9.88
N ALA A 216 -19.65 25.84 -9.86
CA ALA A 216 -18.33 25.25 -10.02
C ALA A 216 -17.93 25.20 -11.49
N GLY A 217 -16.62 25.29 -11.76
CA GLY A 217 -16.05 25.08 -13.09
C GLY A 217 -16.33 23.67 -13.59
N ALA A 218 -16.06 22.68 -12.74
CA ALA A 218 -16.32 21.27 -13.00
C ALA A 218 -16.64 20.48 -11.73
N VAL A 219 -17.24 19.31 -11.90
CA VAL A 219 -17.49 18.31 -10.84
C VAL A 219 -17.00 16.95 -11.31
N ALA A 220 -16.08 16.32 -10.57
CA ALA A 220 -15.61 14.96 -10.79
C ALA A 220 -16.21 14.03 -9.74
N VAL A 221 -17.09 13.12 -10.16
CA VAL A 221 -17.66 12.10 -9.29
C VAL A 221 -16.73 10.89 -9.27
N THR A 222 -16.17 10.55 -8.12
CA THR A 222 -15.37 9.32 -7.97
C THR A 222 -16.29 8.10 -7.87
N LEU A 223 -15.98 7.05 -8.64
CA LEU A 223 -16.79 5.84 -8.82
C LEU A 223 -16.09 4.57 -8.30
N GLY A 224 -15.11 4.73 -7.39
CA GLY A 224 -14.32 3.62 -6.87
C GLY A 224 -13.47 2.98 -7.96
N GLY A 225 -13.53 1.64 -8.07
CA GLY A 225 -12.76 0.87 -9.05
C GLY A 225 -13.06 1.19 -10.53
N ASP A 226 -14.15 1.93 -10.82
CA ASP A 226 -14.50 2.36 -12.17
C ASP A 226 -13.89 3.71 -12.57
N GLY A 227 -13.08 4.31 -11.68
CA GLY A 227 -12.42 5.59 -11.92
C GLY A 227 -13.30 6.79 -11.55
N ALA A 228 -13.43 7.76 -12.45
CA ALA A 228 -14.18 9.00 -12.20
C ALA A 228 -15.01 9.47 -13.41
N LEU A 229 -16.10 10.18 -13.14
CA LEU A 229 -16.90 10.88 -14.14
C LEU A 229 -16.76 12.39 -13.96
N LEU A 230 -16.26 13.08 -14.98
CA LEU A 230 -16.04 14.52 -14.98
C LEU A 230 -17.14 15.24 -15.78
N CYS A 231 -17.84 16.18 -15.14
CA CYS A 231 -18.76 17.11 -15.78
C CYS A 231 -18.18 18.53 -15.80
N HIS A 232 -18.06 19.12 -16.99
CA HIS A 232 -17.68 20.51 -17.21
C HIS A 232 -18.89 21.33 -17.72
N ALA A 233 -18.65 22.52 -18.29
CA ALA A 233 -19.71 23.37 -18.85
C ALA A 233 -20.50 22.79 -20.04
N GLY A 234 -20.02 21.72 -20.67
CA GLY A 234 -20.69 21.05 -21.78
C GLY A 234 -21.80 20.10 -21.35
N ALA A 235 -22.51 19.57 -22.34
CA ALA A 235 -23.59 18.61 -22.13
C ALA A 235 -23.08 17.17 -21.89
N THR A 236 -21.87 16.85 -22.33
CA THR A 236 -21.33 15.48 -22.33
C THR A 236 -20.33 15.29 -21.20
N PRO A 237 -20.56 14.35 -20.27
CA PRO A 237 -19.57 14.00 -19.26
C PRO A 237 -18.39 13.24 -19.88
N MET A 238 -17.20 13.42 -19.31
CA MET A 238 -16.00 12.64 -19.63
C MET A 238 -15.82 11.54 -18.60
N VAL A 239 -15.62 10.30 -19.05
CA VAL A 239 -15.29 9.17 -18.16
C VAL A 239 -13.77 8.98 -18.15
N VAL A 240 -13.21 8.87 -16.95
CA VAL A 240 -11.79 8.59 -16.71
C VAL A 240 -11.71 7.22 -16.03
N PRO A 241 -11.41 6.14 -16.77
CA PRO A 241 -11.36 4.81 -16.19
C PRO A 241 -10.16 4.64 -15.26
N ALA A 242 -10.31 3.79 -14.24
CA ALA A 242 -9.17 3.34 -13.44
C ALA A 242 -8.22 2.49 -14.33
N PRO A 243 -6.89 2.70 -14.27
CA PRO A 243 -5.93 1.95 -15.10
C PRO A 243 -5.97 0.43 -14.87
N ALA A 244 -6.36 0.00 -13.67
CA ALA A 244 -6.56 -1.39 -13.31
C ALA A 244 -7.54 -1.48 -12.14
N VAL A 245 -8.23 -2.62 -12.02
CA VAL A 245 -8.99 -2.95 -10.82
C VAL A 245 -8.00 -3.21 -9.70
N ALA A 246 -7.83 -2.23 -8.82
CA ALA A 246 -6.97 -2.34 -7.66
C ALA A 246 -7.73 -3.01 -6.51
N GLU A 247 -7.28 -4.18 -6.09
CA GLU A 247 -7.71 -4.80 -4.84
C GLU A 247 -6.83 -4.30 -3.70
N GLY A 248 -7.43 -3.73 -2.65
CA GLY A 248 -6.67 -3.15 -1.54
C GLY A 248 -7.53 -2.31 -0.59
N ASP A 249 -6.86 -1.70 0.39
CA ASP A 249 -7.52 -0.77 1.32
C ASP A 249 -7.82 0.55 0.59
N THR A 250 -9.10 0.84 0.39
CA THR A 250 -9.58 2.06 -0.27
C THR A 250 -9.64 3.26 0.68
N CYS A 251 -9.34 3.07 1.97
CA CYS A 251 -9.29 4.15 2.94
C CYS A 251 -8.30 5.24 2.48
N GLY A 252 -8.75 6.49 2.39
CA GLY A 252 -7.92 7.63 1.96
C GLY A 252 -7.71 7.73 0.44
N ALA A 253 -8.34 6.88 -0.38
CA ALA A 253 -8.24 7.00 -1.84
C ALA A 253 -8.83 8.33 -2.35
N GLY A 254 -9.92 8.81 -1.74
CA GLY A 254 -10.50 10.13 -2.01
C GLY A 254 -9.55 11.27 -1.64
N ASP A 255 -8.92 11.20 -0.45
CA ASP A 255 -7.90 12.17 -0.03
C ASP A 255 -6.70 12.20 -0.97
N ARG A 256 -6.24 11.02 -1.43
CA ARG A 256 -5.16 10.88 -2.40
C ARG A 256 -5.54 11.51 -3.74
N PHE A 257 -6.75 11.24 -4.21
CA PHE A 257 -7.30 11.84 -5.43
C PHE A 257 -7.33 13.36 -5.32
N ALA A 258 -7.93 13.91 -4.25
CA ALA A 258 -8.09 15.34 -4.04
C ALA A 258 -6.74 16.07 -3.90
N ALA A 259 -5.78 15.49 -3.17
CA ALA A 259 -4.43 16.01 -3.03
C ALA A 259 -3.70 16.07 -4.39
N THR A 260 -3.74 14.97 -5.15
CA THR A 260 -3.08 14.87 -6.46
C THR A 260 -3.68 15.82 -7.48
N ALA A 261 -5.02 15.89 -7.56
CA ALA A 261 -5.70 16.84 -8.44
C ALA A 261 -5.35 18.29 -8.07
N SER A 262 -5.23 18.61 -6.78
CA SER A 262 -4.84 19.96 -6.33
C SER A 262 -3.40 20.30 -6.73
N LEU A 263 -2.48 19.33 -6.65
CA LEU A 263 -1.09 19.49 -7.08
C LEU A 263 -0.99 19.73 -8.59
N ALA A 264 -1.69 18.92 -9.39
CA ALA A 264 -1.72 19.09 -10.84
C ALA A 264 -2.26 20.48 -11.23
N LEU A 265 -3.33 20.95 -10.58
CA LEU A 265 -3.87 22.30 -10.79
C LEU A 265 -2.87 23.39 -10.38
N ALA A 266 -2.10 23.20 -9.29
CA ALA A 266 -1.05 24.13 -8.88
C ALA A 266 0.06 24.26 -9.94
N GLN A 267 0.33 23.17 -10.68
CA GLN A 267 1.29 23.10 -11.78
C GLN A 267 0.74 23.64 -13.11
N GLY A 268 -0.54 24.02 -13.15
CA GLY A 268 -1.19 24.61 -14.32
C GLY A 268 -1.85 23.59 -15.26
N ALA A 269 -2.01 22.34 -14.82
CA ALA A 269 -2.75 21.33 -15.57
C ALA A 269 -4.21 21.75 -15.80
N LEU A 270 -4.79 21.29 -16.92
CA LEU A 270 -6.22 21.40 -17.15
C LEU A 270 -6.98 20.49 -16.17
N VAL A 271 -8.23 20.83 -15.88
CA VAL A 271 -9.08 20.03 -14.97
C VAL A 271 -9.17 18.56 -15.41
N SER A 272 -9.25 18.30 -16.71
CA SER A 272 -9.29 16.93 -17.25
C SER A 272 -8.00 16.16 -16.98
N GLU A 273 -6.84 16.82 -17.12
CA GLU A 273 -5.53 16.23 -16.86
C GLU A 273 -5.34 15.96 -15.37
N ALA A 274 -5.70 16.93 -14.53
CA ALA A 274 -5.66 16.78 -13.07
C ALA A 274 -6.52 15.60 -12.58
N VAL A 275 -7.70 15.38 -13.17
CA VAL A 275 -8.55 14.23 -12.84
C VAL A 275 -7.95 12.92 -13.34
N GLN A 276 -7.35 12.89 -14.53
CA GLN A 276 -6.68 11.69 -15.06
C GLN A 276 -5.51 11.26 -14.16
N GLU A 277 -4.66 12.22 -13.77
CA GLU A 277 -3.54 11.99 -12.86
C GLU A 277 -4.04 11.51 -11.49
N ALA A 278 -5.07 12.16 -10.94
CA ALA A 278 -5.65 11.79 -9.67
C ALA A 278 -6.28 10.39 -9.66
N VAL A 279 -6.96 9.97 -10.74
CA VAL A 279 -7.45 8.58 -10.88
C VAL A 279 -6.29 7.59 -10.91
N ALA A 280 -5.24 7.87 -11.69
CA ALA A 280 -4.09 6.98 -11.80
C ALA A 280 -3.38 6.83 -10.45
N GLU A 281 -3.13 7.94 -9.75
CA GLU A 281 -2.43 7.97 -8.47
C GLU A 281 -3.27 7.34 -7.34
N ALA A 282 -4.58 7.62 -7.27
CA ALA A 282 -5.46 6.95 -6.32
C ALA A 282 -5.55 5.44 -6.56
N SER A 283 -5.55 5.01 -7.83
CA SER A 283 -5.56 3.58 -8.19
C SER A 283 -4.25 2.89 -7.79
N ALA A 284 -3.11 3.53 -8.07
CA ALA A 284 -1.79 3.05 -7.66
C ALA A 284 -1.66 2.96 -6.13
N TYR A 285 -2.18 3.95 -5.42
CA TYR A 285 -2.26 3.97 -3.96
C TYR A 285 -3.03 2.77 -3.40
N VAL A 286 -4.23 2.48 -3.93
CA VAL A 286 -5.03 1.32 -3.49
C VAL A 286 -4.30 0.02 -3.81
N ALA A 287 -3.72 -0.11 -5.01
CA ALA A 287 -2.96 -1.28 -5.42
C ALA A 287 -1.70 -1.51 -4.56
N GLY A 288 -1.11 -0.43 -4.04
CA GLY A 288 0.05 -0.47 -3.15
C GLY A 288 -0.28 -0.84 -1.70
N GLY A 289 -1.54 -1.15 -1.36
CA GLY A 289 -1.98 -1.47 0.00
C GLY A 289 -2.58 -0.28 0.78
N GLY A 290 -2.82 0.84 0.10
CA GLY A 290 -3.54 1.98 0.63
C GLY A 290 -2.85 2.64 1.83
N VAL A 291 -3.67 3.08 2.79
CA VAL A 291 -3.20 3.91 3.91
C VAL A 291 -2.20 3.18 4.82
N ALA A 292 -2.22 1.85 4.81
CA ALA A 292 -1.34 1.01 5.61
C ALA A 292 0.13 1.06 5.13
N THR A 293 0.37 1.41 3.86
CA THR A 293 1.70 1.42 3.23
C THR A 293 2.16 2.81 2.80
N ALA A 294 1.23 3.74 2.58
CA ALA A 294 1.51 5.05 1.99
C ALA A 294 2.01 6.14 2.96
N LEU A 295 1.92 5.92 4.28
CA LEU A 295 2.42 6.85 5.29
C LEU A 295 3.67 6.30 5.97
N PRO A 296 4.68 7.14 6.28
CA PRO A 296 5.82 6.74 7.09
C PRO A 296 5.28 6.18 8.41
N ARG A 297 5.51 4.88 8.67
CA ARG A 297 5.23 4.33 10.00
C ARG A 297 6.13 5.09 10.98
N ALA A 298 5.54 5.64 12.05
CA ALA A 298 6.31 5.88 13.26
C ALA A 298 7.03 4.56 13.57
N ALA A 299 8.35 4.60 13.51
CA ALA A 299 9.19 3.42 13.50
C ALA A 299 8.95 2.59 14.77
N ARG A 300 8.09 1.57 14.66
CA ARG A 300 8.32 0.36 15.44
C ARG A 300 9.37 -0.41 14.66
N PRO A 301 10.52 -0.77 15.24
CA PRO A 301 11.41 -1.69 14.59
C PRO A 301 10.63 -2.99 14.43
N LEU A 302 10.15 -3.24 13.21
CA LEU A 302 10.00 -4.60 12.75
C LEU A 302 11.42 -5.17 12.83
N PRO A 303 11.64 -6.31 13.51
CA PRO A 303 12.93 -6.98 13.39
C PRO A 303 13.19 -7.14 11.89
N PRO A 304 14.37 -6.75 11.40
CA PRO A 304 14.64 -6.73 9.97
C PRO A 304 14.34 -8.10 9.41
N ALA A 305 13.45 -8.17 8.41
CA ALA A 305 13.37 -9.35 7.58
C ALA A 305 14.78 -9.50 6.99
N VAL A 306 15.48 -10.58 7.35
CA VAL A 306 16.86 -10.85 6.94
C VAL A 306 16.86 -11.05 5.43
N SER A 307 16.86 -9.96 4.68
CA SER A 307 17.00 -9.93 3.23
C SER A 307 18.47 -9.72 2.92
N GLY A 308 19.25 -10.75 3.26
CA GLY A 308 20.58 -10.93 2.70
C GLY A 308 20.47 -11.49 1.29
N PRO A 309 21.46 -11.24 0.42
CA PRO A 309 21.45 -11.69 -0.97
C PRO A 309 21.49 -13.22 -1.05
N GLY A 310 20.34 -13.86 -1.33
CA GLY A 310 20.13 -15.17 -1.98
C GLY A 310 20.88 -16.43 -1.50
N GLY A 311 21.82 -16.35 -0.57
CA GLY A 311 22.71 -17.43 -0.14
C GLY A 311 22.86 -17.57 1.37
N GLU A 312 22.48 -16.56 2.17
CA GLU A 312 22.61 -16.58 3.64
C GLU A 312 21.45 -17.26 4.38
N ARG A 313 20.37 -17.67 3.68
CA ARG A 313 19.17 -18.26 4.32
C ARG A 313 19.19 -19.79 4.40
N VAL A 314 20.19 -20.45 3.83
CA VAL A 314 20.28 -21.91 3.77
C VAL A 314 21.35 -22.42 4.73
N GLY A 315 21.01 -23.42 5.53
CA GLY A 315 21.91 -24.13 6.43
C GLY A 315 21.61 -23.90 7.91
N VAL A 316 22.29 -24.68 8.75
CA VAL A 316 22.09 -24.70 10.21
C VAL A 316 22.42 -23.35 10.84
N ALA A 317 23.48 -22.67 10.38
CA ALA A 317 23.87 -21.35 10.89
C ALA A 317 22.82 -20.27 10.59
N ALA A 318 22.23 -20.28 9.39
CA ALA A 318 21.16 -19.38 9.01
C ALA A 318 19.92 -19.57 9.89
N ALA A 319 19.51 -20.82 10.07
CA ALA A 319 18.40 -21.17 10.95
C ALA A 319 18.67 -20.76 12.40
N ALA A 320 19.90 -20.98 12.93
CA ALA A 320 20.29 -20.54 14.27
C ALA A 320 20.16 -19.02 14.44
N GLY A 321 20.63 -18.24 13.46
CA GLY A 321 20.57 -16.79 13.49
C GLY A 321 19.14 -16.27 13.59
N VAL A 322 18.25 -16.76 12.71
CA VAL A 322 16.82 -16.38 12.70
C VAL A 322 16.15 -16.75 14.03
N VAL A 323 16.36 -17.97 14.52
CA VAL A 323 15.72 -18.48 15.75
C VAL A 323 16.20 -17.70 16.97
N SER A 324 17.51 -17.43 17.07
CA SER A 324 18.08 -16.67 18.17
C SER A 324 17.53 -15.24 18.20
N ALA A 325 17.41 -14.58 17.04
CA ALA A 325 16.87 -13.22 16.94
C ALA A 325 15.40 -13.15 17.35
N VAL A 326 14.57 -14.08 16.86
CA VAL A 326 13.14 -14.14 17.20
C VAL A 326 12.93 -14.40 18.68
N ARG A 327 13.66 -15.37 19.25
CA ARG A 327 13.58 -15.66 20.69
C ARG A 327 14.05 -14.51 21.57
N ALA A 328 15.12 -13.80 21.18
CA ALA A 328 15.59 -12.63 21.90
C ALA A 328 14.53 -11.51 21.98
N SER A 329 13.64 -11.45 20.99
CA SER A 329 12.48 -10.55 20.98
C SER A 329 11.20 -11.11 21.62
N GLY A 330 11.22 -12.33 22.15
CA GLY A 330 10.05 -13.01 22.70
C GLY A 330 9.04 -13.49 21.66
N GLY A 331 9.44 -13.62 20.40
CA GLY A 331 8.58 -14.05 19.29
C GLY A 331 8.44 -15.57 19.16
N THR A 332 7.49 -15.99 18.35
CA THR A 332 7.10 -17.38 18.09
C THR A 332 7.87 -17.95 16.90
N VAL A 333 8.59 -19.06 17.10
CA VAL A 333 9.33 -19.79 16.07
C VAL A 333 8.44 -20.87 15.47
N VAL A 334 8.11 -20.74 14.18
CA VAL A 334 7.37 -21.77 13.44
C VAL A 334 8.33 -22.60 12.60
N ALA A 335 8.10 -23.90 12.55
CA ALA A 335 8.79 -24.79 11.64
C ALA A 335 7.82 -25.66 10.85
N THR A 336 8.24 -26.06 9.66
CA THR A 336 7.57 -27.05 8.83
C THR A 336 8.61 -27.88 8.10
N GLY A 337 8.24 -29.02 7.52
CA GLY A 337 9.21 -29.83 6.80
C GLY A 337 8.60 -30.77 5.78
N GLY A 338 9.47 -31.21 4.86
CA GLY A 338 9.10 -32.10 3.78
C GLY A 338 10.16 -32.19 2.69
N CYS A 339 9.86 -32.98 1.67
CA CYS A 339 10.79 -33.21 0.56
C CYS A 339 10.83 -32.04 -0.44
N PHE A 340 9.71 -31.33 -0.64
CA PHE A 340 9.59 -30.20 -1.59
C PHE A 340 10.22 -30.46 -2.97
N ASP A 341 9.99 -31.66 -3.49
CA ASP A 341 10.70 -32.15 -4.67
C ASP A 341 10.31 -31.42 -5.95
N LEU A 342 9.00 -31.37 -6.25
CA LEU A 342 8.45 -30.40 -7.21
C LEU A 342 7.52 -29.47 -6.45
N LEU A 343 7.91 -28.19 -6.36
CA LEU A 343 7.09 -27.15 -5.77
C LEU A 343 5.86 -26.86 -6.64
N HIS A 344 4.73 -26.60 -5.99
CA HIS A 344 3.48 -26.22 -6.63
C HIS A 344 2.68 -25.31 -5.69
N ALA A 345 1.58 -24.74 -6.19
CA ALA A 345 0.74 -23.79 -5.46
C ALA A 345 0.29 -24.30 -4.08
N GLY A 346 -0.05 -25.60 -3.95
CA GLY A 346 -0.36 -26.24 -2.66
C GLY A 346 0.74 -26.06 -1.60
N HIS A 347 2.01 -26.35 -1.94
CA HIS A 347 3.14 -26.12 -1.03
C HIS A 347 3.28 -24.64 -0.65
N VAL A 348 3.14 -23.73 -1.61
CA VAL A 348 3.24 -22.28 -1.34
C VAL A 348 2.15 -21.83 -0.38
N ALA A 349 0.91 -22.27 -0.56
CA ALA A 349 -0.19 -21.96 0.33
C ALA A 349 0.02 -22.52 1.75
N THR A 350 0.51 -23.77 1.87
CA THR A 350 0.86 -24.36 3.18
C THR A 350 1.97 -23.58 3.87
N LEU A 351 3.01 -23.17 3.14
CA LEU A 351 4.11 -22.37 3.69
C LEU A 351 3.64 -20.98 4.13
N GLN A 352 2.77 -20.33 3.34
CA GLN A 352 2.16 -19.05 3.71
C GLN A 352 1.28 -19.17 4.95
N ALA A 353 0.46 -20.22 5.04
CA ALA A 353 -0.35 -20.50 6.22
C ALA A 353 0.53 -20.78 7.45
N ALA A 354 1.61 -21.55 7.28
CA ALA A 354 2.58 -21.81 8.36
C ALA A 354 3.22 -20.50 8.85
N ARG A 355 3.65 -19.63 7.94
CA ARG A 355 4.29 -18.35 8.28
C ARG A 355 3.37 -17.43 9.08
N GLN A 356 2.05 -17.52 8.92
CA GLN A 356 1.07 -16.72 9.67
C GLN A 356 0.89 -17.15 11.13
N LEU A 357 1.44 -18.31 11.53
CA LEU A 357 1.29 -18.86 12.87
C LEU A 357 2.37 -18.38 13.85
N GLY A 358 3.34 -17.57 13.40
CA GLY A 358 4.36 -17.00 14.27
C GLY A 358 5.22 -15.95 13.57
N ASP A 359 6.35 -15.63 14.18
CA ASP A 359 7.18 -14.48 13.83
C ASP A 359 8.30 -14.83 12.84
N CYS A 360 8.63 -16.13 12.70
CA CYS A 360 9.44 -16.66 11.59
C CYS A 360 8.98 -18.05 11.16
N LEU A 361 9.38 -18.44 9.94
CA LEU A 361 9.23 -19.80 9.41
C LEU A 361 10.58 -20.40 9.02
N VAL A 362 10.95 -21.51 9.67
CA VAL A 362 12.09 -22.35 9.29
C VAL A 362 11.58 -23.61 8.58
N VAL A 363 12.08 -23.87 7.36
CA VAL A 363 11.73 -25.06 6.58
C VAL A 363 12.81 -26.13 6.77
N CYS A 364 12.45 -27.24 7.40
CA CYS A 364 13.26 -28.46 7.50
C CYS A 364 13.11 -29.26 6.19
N LEU A 365 14.11 -29.18 5.31
CA LEU A 365 14.17 -29.84 4.01
C LEU A 365 14.88 -31.20 4.11
N ASN A 366 14.26 -32.26 3.61
CA ASN A 366 14.93 -33.56 3.48
C ASN A 366 16.07 -33.48 2.44
N SER A 367 17.24 -34.01 2.78
CA SER A 367 18.36 -34.17 1.85
C SER A 367 18.07 -35.15 0.70
N ASP A 368 18.93 -35.19 -0.31
CA ASP A 368 18.80 -36.12 -1.43
C ASP A 368 18.85 -37.58 -0.96
N ALA A 369 19.74 -37.89 0.01
CA ALA A 369 19.82 -39.21 0.63
C ALA A 369 18.55 -39.56 1.41
N SER A 370 18.00 -38.61 2.19
CA SER A 370 16.76 -38.78 2.95
C SER A 370 15.57 -39.04 2.01
N VAL A 371 15.43 -38.25 0.94
CA VAL A 371 14.33 -38.43 -0.03
C VAL A 371 14.46 -39.74 -0.79
N SER A 372 15.67 -40.12 -1.21
CA SER A 372 15.92 -41.39 -1.90
C SER A 372 15.60 -42.61 -1.02
N GLY A 373 15.96 -42.57 0.26
CA GLY A 373 15.59 -43.61 1.23
C GLY A 373 14.07 -43.71 1.47
N LEU A 374 13.34 -42.60 1.41
CA LEU A 374 11.89 -42.55 1.65
C LEU A 374 11.05 -42.89 0.41
N LYS A 375 11.51 -42.51 -0.79
CA LYS A 375 10.70 -42.53 -2.02
C LYS A 375 11.31 -43.37 -3.15
N GLY A 376 12.48 -43.96 -2.95
CA GLY A 376 13.18 -44.81 -3.90
C GLY A 376 14.32 -44.08 -4.65
N PRO A 377 15.15 -44.83 -5.38
CA PRO A 377 16.39 -44.32 -6.00
C PRO A 377 16.14 -43.25 -7.08
N ASP A 378 14.96 -43.24 -7.70
CA ASP A 378 14.58 -42.26 -8.74
C ASP A 378 14.17 -40.89 -8.17
N ARG A 379 14.30 -40.67 -6.86
CA ARG A 379 13.87 -39.46 -6.14
C ARG A 379 15.00 -38.98 -5.21
N PRO A 380 15.22 -37.67 -5.06
CA PRO A 380 14.44 -36.57 -5.65
C PRO A 380 14.79 -36.29 -7.11
N VAL A 381 13.88 -35.62 -7.83
CA VAL A 381 14.12 -35.16 -9.21
C VAL A 381 14.93 -33.87 -9.20
N ILE A 382 14.64 -32.97 -8.26
CA ILE A 382 15.40 -31.73 -8.07
C ILE A 382 16.42 -31.92 -6.93
N PRO A 383 17.73 -31.68 -7.15
CA PRO A 383 18.74 -31.79 -6.10
C PRO A 383 18.46 -30.86 -4.91
N GLN A 384 18.91 -31.25 -3.71
CA GLN A 384 18.63 -30.53 -2.46
C GLN A 384 19.08 -29.08 -2.48
N GLY A 385 20.19 -28.78 -3.17
CA GLY A 385 20.70 -27.41 -3.30
C GLY A 385 19.73 -26.48 -4.02
N ASP A 386 19.12 -26.97 -5.10
CA ASP A 386 18.15 -26.20 -5.89
C ASP A 386 16.82 -26.08 -5.14
N ARG A 387 16.35 -27.17 -4.51
CA ARG A 387 15.15 -27.14 -3.64
C ARG A 387 15.30 -26.12 -2.51
N ALA A 388 16.45 -26.10 -1.85
CA ALA A 388 16.73 -25.16 -0.77
C ALA A 388 16.75 -23.70 -1.26
N ARG A 389 17.35 -23.43 -2.43
CA ARG A 389 17.35 -22.10 -3.03
C ARG A 389 15.94 -21.62 -3.41
N LEU A 390 15.14 -22.49 -4.02
CA LEU A 390 13.76 -22.18 -4.39
C LEU A 390 12.91 -21.85 -3.15
N LEU A 391 13.05 -22.64 -2.08
CA LEU A 391 12.35 -22.39 -0.81
C LEU A 391 12.81 -21.08 -0.16
N ALA A 392 14.12 -20.82 -0.10
CA ALA A 392 14.67 -19.61 0.50
C ALA A 392 14.31 -18.32 -0.26
N ALA A 393 13.94 -18.43 -1.54
CA ALA A 393 13.47 -17.33 -2.37
C ALA A 393 12.00 -16.94 -2.09
N LEU A 394 11.22 -17.81 -1.43
CA LEU A 394 9.85 -17.48 -1.05
C LEU A 394 9.85 -16.46 0.09
N SER A 395 9.09 -15.38 -0.06
CA SER A 395 9.02 -14.30 0.93
C SER A 395 8.48 -14.75 2.30
N CYS A 396 7.78 -15.88 2.37
CA CYS A 396 7.27 -16.46 3.60
C CYS A 396 8.26 -17.41 4.31
N VAL A 397 9.45 -17.67 3.76
CA VAL A 397 10.45 -18.57 4.34
C VAL A 397 11.65 -17.76 4.83
N ASP A 398 11.93 -17.83 6.13
CA ASP A 398 13.00 -17.06 6.77
C ASP A 398 14.34 -17.82 6.79
N ALA A 399 14.30 -19.16 6.91
CA ALA A 399 15.48 -20.01 6.77
C ALA A 399 15.12 -21.43 6.28
N VAL A 400 16.08 -22.10 5.63
CA VAL A 400 15.97 -23.50 5.22
C VAL A 400 17.09 -24.32 5.88
N MET A 401 16.72 -25.39 6.58
CA MET A 401 17.66 -26.33 7.18
C MET A 401 17.53 -27.69 6.51
N ILE A 402 18.65 -28.23 6.04
CA ILE A 402 18.70 -29.56 5.42
C ILE A 402 19.02 -30.61 6.48
N PHE A 403 18.33 -31.74 6.46
CA PHE A 403 18.58 -32.88 7.35
C PHE A 403 18.58 -34.20 6.58
N ASP A 404 19.37 -35.18 7.04
CA ASP A 404 19.60 -36.46 6.36
C ASP A 404 18.74 -37.60 6.91
N GLU A 405 18.23 -37.44 8.13
CA GLU A 405 17.50 -38.47 8.83
C GLU A 405 16.15 -38.79 8.18
N ALA A 406 15.61 -39.98 8.47
CA ALA A 406 14.30 -40.41 7.97
C ALA A 406 13.13 -39.64 8.60
N THR A 407 13.34 -39.05 9.79
CA THR A 407 12.35 -38.24 10.50
C THR A 407 12.96 -36.90 10.91
N PRO A 408 12.15 -35.82 11.01
CA PRO A 408 12.66 -34.51 11.38
C PRO A 408 12.99 -34.38 12.87
N ASN A 409 12.91 -35.45 13.67
CA ASN A 409 12.99 -35.39 15.14
C ASN A 409 14.29 -34.76 15.66
N ALA A 410 15.43 -35.06 15.04
CA ALA A 410 16.71 -34.46 15.39
C ALA A 410 16.72 -32.96 15.08
N ALA A 411 16.28 -32.59 13.87
CA ALA A 411 16.15 -31.19 13.46
C ALA A 411 15.20 -30.41 14.38
N LEU A 412 14.07 -31.00 14.77
CA LEU A 412 13.11 -30.42 15.72
C LEU A 412 13.67 -30.28 17.12
N SER A 413 14.41 -31.28 17.61
CA SER A 413 15.02 -31.24 18.94
C SER A 413 16.11 -30.18 19.04
N TRP A 414 16.82 -29.93 17.94
CA TRP A 414 17.80 -28.87 17.82
C TRP A 414 17.13 -27.50 17.70
N LEU A 415 16.13 -27.39 16.81
CA LEU A 415 15.45 -26.13 16.51
C LEU A 415 14.55 -25.66 17.65
N ARG A 416 13.88 -26.60 18.33
CA ARG A 416 12.86 -26.41 19.36
C ARG A 416 11.77 -25.38 18.97
N PRO A 417 11.07 -25.56 17.84
CA PRO A 417 10.04 -24.60 17.43
C PRO A 417 8.86 -24.60 18.42
N ASP A 418 8.19 -23.46 18.54
CA ASP A 418 6.97 -23.30 19.32
C ASP A 418 5.77 -23.93 18.60
N VAL A 419 5.79 -23.89 17.26
CA VAL A 419 4.75 -24.46 16.40
C VAL A 419 5.39 -25.29 15.28
N TRP A 420 4.94 -26.53 15.11
CA TRP A 420 5.27 -27.39 13.99
C TRP A 420 4.06 -27.55 13.08
N VAL A 421 4.20 -27.18 11.81
CA VAL A 421 3.10 -27.16 10.85
C VAL A 421 3.24 -28.29 9.84
N LYS A 422 2.16 -29.04 9.64
CA LYS A 422 2.03 -30.05 8.58
C LYS A 422 0.91 -29.64 7.61
N GLY A 423 1.12 -29.89 6.32
CA GLY A 423 0.05 -29.79 5.32
C GLY A 423 -0.95 -30.93 5.47
N GLY A 424 -2.22 -30.68 5.16
CA GLY A 424 -3.35 -31.61 5.30
C GLY A 424 -3.30 -32.92 4.50
N ASP A 425 -2.22 -33.22 3.76
CA ASP A 425 -2.02 -34.46 2.99
C ASP A 425 -1.85 -35.72 3.86
N TYR A 426 -1.73 -35.58 5.18
CA TYR A 426 -1.59 -36.71 6.12
C TYR A 426 -2.92 -37.20 6.72
N ALA A 427 -4.05 -36.63 6.30
CA ALA A 427 -5.38 -37.14 6.63
C ALA A 427 -5.78 -38.29 5.67
N GLY A 428 -5.00 -39.37 5.67
CA GLY A 428 -5.41 -40.65 5.07
C GLY A 428 -6.25 -41.43 6.08
N ASP A 429 -7.44 -41.85 5.65
CA ASP A 429 -8.34 -42.82 6.29
C ASP A 429 -8.81 -42.51 7.73
N GLY A 430 -9.63 -41.46 7.88
CA GLY A 430 -10.71 -41.43 8.88
C GLY A 430 -10.36 -41.46 10.37
N GLY A 431 -9.09 -41.30 10.75
CA GLY A 431 -8.64 -41.16 12.15
C GLY A 431 -8.07 -39.77 12.44
N GLU A 432 -8.15 -39.32 13.69
CA GLU A 432 -7.43 -38.13 14.15
C GLU A 432 -5.93 -38.29 13.85
N PRO A 433 -5.28 -37.40 13.09
CA PRO A 433 -3.86 -37.53 12.78
C PRO A 433 -3.04 -37.21 14.03
N ALA A 434 -2.71 -38.22 14.82
CA ALA A 434 -1.67 -38.12 15.83
C ALA A 434 -0.32 -37.96 15.12
N LEU A 435 0.13 -36.71 14.97
CA LEU A 435 1.43 -36.39 14.39
C LEU A 435 2.55 -36.96 15.29
N PRO A 436 3.41 -37.87 14.81
CA PRO A 436 4.49 -38.45 15.62
C PRO A 436 5.42 -37.38 16.23
N GLU A 437 5.59 -36.25 15.54
CA GLU A 437 6.40 -35.13 16.00
C GLU A 437 5.80 -34.39 17.22
N ALA A 438 4.51 -34.55 17.51
CA ALA A 438 3.83 -33.91 18.64
C ALA A 438 4.41 -34.34 20.00
N GLU A 439 4.92 -35.57 20.12
CA GLU A 439 5.59 -36.04 21.34
C GLU A 439 6.93 -35.34 21.59
N VAL A 440 7.66 -35.05 20.51
CA VAL A 440 8.95 -34.37 20.59
C VAL A 440 8.74 -32.92 21.04
N LEU A 441 7.76 -32.23 20.44
CA LEU A 441 7.43 -30.83 20.74
C LEU A 441 6.96 -30.61 22.17
N ARG A 442 6.19 -31.56 22.73
CA ARG A 442 5.71 -31.52 24.12
C ARG A 442 6.82 -31.37 25.15
N ARG A 443 8.05 -31.82 24.86
CA ARG A 443 9.21 -31.74 25.77
C ARG A 443 9.61 -30.32 26.14
N TRP A 444 9.22 -29.32 25.33
CA TRP A 444 9.48 -27.90 25.58
C TRP A 444 8.23 -27.03 25.46
N GLY A 445 7.04 -27.63 25.46
CA GLY A 445 5.76 -26.90 25.35
C GLY A 445 5.37 -26.47 23.94
N GLY A 446 6.03 -26.99 22.90
CA GLY A 446 5.67 -26.73 21.50
C GLY A 446 4.40 -27.49 21.06
N ASN A 447 3.75 -27.01 20.01
CA ASN A 447 2.51 -27.57 19.49
C ASN A 447 2.65 -28.03 18.03
N ALA A 448 2.06 -29.17 17.69
CA ALA A 448 1.91 -29.59 16.30
C ALA A 448 0.52 -29.19 15.78
N VAL A 449 0.46 -28.57 14.60
CA VAL A 449 -0.79 -28.11 13.99
C VAL A 449 -0.86 -28.51 12.52
N VAL A 450 -2.08 -28.74 12.04
CA VAL A 450 -2.35 -29.02 10.64
C VAL A 450 -3.02 -27.79 10.03
N VAL A 451 -2.54 -27.35 8.87
CA VAL A 451 -3.16 -26.25 8.11
C VAL A 451 -3.91 -26.81 6.88
N PRO A 452 -4.99 -26.15 6.42
CA PRO A 452 -5.75 -26.61 5.26
C PRO A 452 -4.85 -26.79 4.04
N TYR A 453 -4.93 -27.94 3.40
CA TYR A 453 -4.30 -28.17 2.10
C TYR A 453 -5.25 -27.71 1.00
N LEU A 454 -4.74 -26.96 0.02
CA LEU A 454 -5.49 -26.65 -1.20
C LEU A 454 -5.40 -27.86 -2.15
N ASP A 455 -6.54 -28.48 -2.39
CA ASP A 455 -6.67 -29.74 -3.11
C ASP A 455 -6.09 -29.73 -4.54
N GLY A 456 -5.58 -30.89 -4.97
CA GLY A 456 -5.55 -31.27 -6.39
C GLY A 456 -4.21 -31.45 -7.09
N ARG A 457 -3.04 -31.33 -6.44
CA ARG A 457 -1.73 -31.58 -7.09
C ARG A 457 -0.72 -32.19 -6.13
N SER A 458 -0.51 -33.51 -6.14
CA SER A 458 0.66 -34.11 -5.47
C SER A 458 1.82 -34.23 -6.44
N THR A 459 3.06 -34.10 -5.97
CA THR A 459 4.25 -34.30 -6.81
C THR A 459 4.24 -35.68 -7.47
N THR A 460 3.75 -36.71 -6.77
CA THR A 460 3.58 -38.07 -7.30
C THR A 460 2.55 -38.10 -8.43
N GLY A 461 1.44 -37.38 -8.28
CA GLY A 461 0.40 -37.26 -9.32
C GLY A 461 0.88 -36.51 -10.57
N LEU A 462 1.67 -35.44 -10.40
CA LEU A 462 2.27 -34.70 -11.53
C LEU A 462 3.25 -35.57 -12.34
N ILE A 463 4.04 -36.40 -11.66
CA ILE A 463 5.00 -37.29 -12.32
C ILE A 463 4.31 -38.50 -12.95
N ALA A 464 3.29 -39.06 -12.29
CA ALA A 464 2.45 -40.10 -12.88
C ALA A 464 1.75 -39.59 -14.14
N ALA A 465 1.23 -38.35 -14.13
CA ALA A 465 0.63 -37.69 -15.29
C ALA A 465 1.65 -37.42 -16.42
N ALA A 466 2.88 -37.03 -16.08
CA ALA A 466 3.96 -36.85 -17.07
C ALA A 466 4.44 -38.18 -17.67
N ARG A 467 4.42 -39.28 -16.90
CA ARG A 467 4.75 -40.64 -17.37
C ARG A 467 3.61 -41.27 -18.19
N SER A 468 2.34 -40.97 -17.88
CA SER A 468 1.18 -41.48 -18.63
C SER A 468 0.93 -40.74 -19.95
N THR A 469 1.42 -39.51 -20.10
CA THR A 469 1.39 -38.74 -21.34
C THR A 469 2.54 -39.08 -22.31
N GLY A 470 3.37 -40.07 -21.98
CA GLY A 470 4.44 -40.60 -22.82
C GLY A 470 4.00 -41.45 -24.02
N THR A 471 2.91 -41.09 -24.71
CA THR A 471 2.66 -41.55 -26.09
C THR A 471 3.13 -40.45 -27.04
N ALA A 472 4.13 -40.79 -27.86
CA ALA A 472 4.73 -39.90 -28.84
C ALA A 472 3.65 -39.26 -29.73
N VAL A 473 3.46 -37.95 -29.57
CA VAL A 473 2.83 -37.13 -30.61
C VAL A 473 3.96 -36.69 -31.53
N PRO A 474 3.96 -37.05 -32.82
CA PRO A 474 4.96 -36.55 -33.75
C PRO A 474 4.81 -35.03 -33.86
N LEU A 475 5.91 -34.30 -33.68
CA LEU A 475 6.00 -32.89 -34.00
C LEU A 475 5.86 -32.72 -35.52
N VAL A 476 4.62 -32.65 -36.00
CA VAL A 476 4.32 -32.09 -37.32
C VAL A 476 3.98 -30.62 -37.11
N GLY A 477 5.02 -29.79 -37.01
CA GLY A 477 4.91 -28.37 -37.35
C GLY A 477 5.03 -28.22 -38.87
N PRO A 478 4.36 -27.24 -39.50
CA PRO A 478 4.55 -26.96 -40.91
C PRO A 478 6.02 -26.57 -41.17
N PRO A 479 6.60 -26.85 -42.35
CA PRO A 479 7.98 -26.55 -42.63
C PRO A 479 8.21 -25.03 -42.51
N LEU A 480 9.15 -24.66 -41.64
CA LEU A 480 9.75 -23.33 -41.64
C LEU A 480 10.44 -23.16 -43.00
N THR A 481 9.87 -22.31 -43.84
CA THR A 481 10.52 -21.89 -45.09
C THR A 481 11.67 -20.96 -44.72
N ASP A 482 12.87 -21.46 -44.94
CA ASP A 482 14.12 -20.73 -44.79
C ASP A 482 14.17 -19.67 -45.90
N THR A 483 13.63 -18.49 -45.62
CA THR A 483 13.76 -17.31 -46.47
C THR A 483 14.09 -16.12 -45.61
N VAL A 484 15.40 -15.91 -45.43
CA VAL A 484 15.98 -14.66 -44.95
C VAL A 484 15.66 -13.57 -45.99
N PRO A 485 14.93 -12.49 -45.65
CA PRO A 485 14.81 -11.35 -46.55
C PRO A 485 16.16 -10.63 -46.62
N PRO A 486 16.64 -10.21 -47.81
CA PRO A 486 17.93 -9.55 -47.94
C PRO A 486 17.92 -8.20 -47.22
N ALA A 487 19.03 -7.90 -46.53
CA ALA A 487 19.28 -6.63 -45.87
C ALA A 487 19.12 -5.46 -46.85
N GLY A 488 18.23 -4.52 -46.52
CA GLY A 488 18.09 -3.25 -47.23
C GLY A 488 19.36 -2.40 -47.09
N PRO A 489 19.66 -1.54 -48.08
CA PRO A 489 20.94 -0.85 -48.17
C PRO A 489 21.07 0.27 -47.12
N ALA A 490 22.27 0.39 -46.56
CA ALA A 490 22.68 1.48 -45.67
C ALA A 490 22.52 2.86 -46.35
N PRO A 491 22.18 3.92 -45.61
CA PRO A 491 22.14 5.27 -46.16
C PRO A 491 23.56 5.72 -46.50
N GLY A 492 23.82 5.81 -47.82
CA GLY A 492 25.06 6.29 -48.40
C GLY A 492 25.27 7.78 -48.14
N GLY A 493 26.54 8.12 -47.86
CA GLY A 493 27.01 9.48 -47.64
C GLY A 493 26.88 10.37 -48.88
N ALA A 494 26.64 11.65 -48.61
CA ALA A 494 26.78 12.72 -49.59
C ALA A 494 28.26 13.13 -49.73
N PRO A 495 28.70 13.57 -50.93
CA PRO A 495 30.11 13.63 -51.29
C PRO A 495 30.78 14.96 -50.91
N ALA A 496 32.07 14.86 -50.59
CA ALA A 496 32.99 15.98 -50.55
C ALA A 496 33.22 16.57 -51.95
N ARG A 497 33.33 17.90 -52.04
CA ARG A 497 34.04 18.59 -53.12
C ARG A 497 35.13 19.51 -52.54
N PRO A 498 36.20 19.77 -53.29
CA PRO A 498 37.52 20.12 -52.73
C PRO A 498 37.94 21.57 -52.97
N GLY A 499 38.96 22.02 -52.22
CA GLY A 499 39.90 23.05 -52.68
C GLY A 499 40.13 24.22 -51.72
N GLY A 500 41.40 24.42 -51.32
CA GLY A 500 41.94 25.74 -50.96
C GLY A 500 42.55 25.88 -49.55
N GLU A 501 43.80 25.45 -49.38
CA GLU A 501 44.75 26.02 -48.40
C GLU A 501 45.18 27.46 -48.81
N PRO A 502 46.09 28.16 -48.10
CA PRO A 502 46.05 28.63 -46.70
C PRO A 502 46.49 30.13 -46.62
N GLU A 503 46.42 30.80 -45.46
CA GLU A 503 47.49 31.74 -45.00
C GLU A 503 47.18 32.45 -43.66
N ARG A 504 48.19 32.40 -42.77
CA ARG A 504 48.68 33.46 -41.84
C ARG A 504 47.73 33.93 -40.71
N ALA A 505 48.16 34.16 -39.47
CA ALA A 505 49.48 34.19 -38.85
C ALA A 505 49.33 34.13 -37.30
N ARG A 506 50.40 33.63 -36.64
CA ARG A 506 51.13 34.16 -35.46
C ARG A 506 50.35 35.08 -34.50
N ALA A 507 50.57 35.13 -33.18
CA ALA A 507 51.41 34.48 -32.19
C ALA A 507 51.09 35.22 -30.85
N GLY A 508 51.45 34.64 -29.71
CA GLY A 508 51.47 35.35 -28.42
C GLY A 508 50.80 34.52 -27.31
N LEU A 509 51.48 33.58 -26.64
CA LEU A 509 52.40 33.79 -25.51
C LEU A 509 51.86 34.77 -24.45
N ALA A 510 51.38 34.24 -23.34
CA ALA A 510 52.00 34.39 -22.02
C ALA A 510 51.09 33.79 -20.94
N GLY A 511 51.66 32.94 -20.10
CA GLY A 511 51.02 32.38 -18.91
C GLY A 511 51.13 33.29 -17.68
N PRO A 512 51.26 32.73 -16.46
CA PRO A 512 50.29 32.94 -15.38
C PRO A 512 50.90 33.60 -14.12
N THR A 513 50.06 34.14 -13.22
CA THR A 513 50.39 34.48 -11.80
C THR A 513 49.10 34.97 -11.10
N THR A 514 48.51 34.22 -10.15
CA THR A 514 48.71 34.20 -8.67
C THR A 514 48.07 35.34 -7.86
N ALA A 515 47.59 34.94 -6.66
CA ALA A 515 47.36 35.72 -5.43
C ALA A 515 46.03 36.48 -5.33
N GLU A 516 45.10 36.07 -4.45
CA GLU A 516 44.98 36.38 -3.00
C GLU A 516 44.04 37.58 -2.74
N GLY A 517 43.21 37.46 -1.69
CA GLY A 517 42.84 38.61 -0.87
C GLY A 517 41.36 39.01 -0.83
N THR A 518 40.69 38.57 0.24
CA THR A 518 39.81 39.38 1.13
C THR A 518 38.77 40.33 0.52
N ARG A 519 37.48 40.03 0.75
CA ARG A 519 36.68 40.53 1.89
C ARG A 519 35.33 39.83 1.97
#